data_AF-A0A379AFL1-F1
#
_entry.id   AF-A0A379AFL1-F1
#
_cell.length_a   1.000
_cell.length_b   1.000
_cell.length_c   1.000
_cell.angle_alpha   90.00
_cell.angle_beta   90.00
_cell.angle_gamma   90.00
#
_symmetry.space_group_name_H-M   'P 1'
#
loop_
_entity.id
_entity.type
_entity.pdbx_description
1 polymer ?
#
loop_
_entity_poly.entity_id
_entity_poly.type
_entity_poly.pdbx_seq_one_letter_code
_entity_poly.pdbx_strand_id
1 'polypeptide(L)'
;MTTSACLIGSRPRSTPEGREGYIWFNEIQANASKATLKASIRDFDLTSFAARKQQLQQAAEDLAARYPTGKVNVSISDTYSNISKRTG
;
A
#
# COMPACT_ATOMS: atom_id res chain seq x y z
N MET A 1 -4.28 -44.42 -37.43
CA MET A 1 -3.90 -43.08 -37.94
C MET A 1 -4.37 -42.07 -36.92
N THR A 2 -3.47 -41.62 -36.05
CA THR A 2 -3.76 -40.76 -34.91
C THR A 2 -3.19 -39.38 -35.22
N THR A 3 -4.06 -38.39 -35.36
CA THR A 3 -3.66 -36.98 -35.37
C THR A 3 -4.39 -36.29 -34.23
N SER A 4 -3.80 -36.32 -33.04
CA SER A 4 -4.15 -35.40 -31.96
C SER A 4 -3.55 -34.03 -32.30
N ALA A 5 -4.41 -33.05 -32.54
CA ALA A 5 -4.01 -31.67 -32.73
C ALA A 5 -3.43 -31.12 -31.41
N CYS A 6 -2.13 -30.85 -31.42
CA CYS A 6 -1.43 -30.07 -30.41
C CYS A 6 -1.95 -28.61 -30.47
N LEU A 7 -2.92 -28.28 -29.62
CA LEU A 7 -3.30 -26.88 -29.38
C LEU A 7 -2.26 -26.24 -28.46
N ILE A 8 -1.22 -25.76 -29.14
CA ILE A 8 -0.28 -24.71 -28.74
C ILE A 8 -0.86 -23.70 -27.74
N GLY A 9 -0.42 -23.84 -26.49
CA GLY A 9 -0.08 -22.78 -25.54
C GLY A 9 -0.87 -21.47 -25.58
N SER A 10 -2.04 -21.44 -24.94
CA SER A 10 -2.55 -20.19 -24.38
C SER A 10 -1.95 -19.99 -22.99
N ARG A 11 -0.64 -19.68 -22.91
CA ARG A 11 -0.06 -19.15 -21.67
C ARG A 11 -0.82 -17.86 -21.34
N PRO A 12 -1.46 -17.71 -20.16
CA PRO A 12 -1.94 -16.40 -19.75
C PRO A 12 -0.74 -15.47 -19.81
N ARG A 13 -0.92 -14.35 -20.51
CA ARG A 13 0.05 -13.26 -20.53
C ARG A 13 0.24 -12.83 -19.08
N SER A 14 1.26 -13.38 -18.42
CA SER A 14 1.83 -12.75 -17.24
C SER A 14 2.32 -11.41 -17.74
N THR A 15 1.51 -10.36 -17.61
CA THR A 15 1.99 -8.99 -17.68
C THR A 15 3.05 -8.89 -16.58
N PRO A 16 4.35 -8.80 -16.92
CA PRO A 16 5.28 -8.33 -15.92
C PRO A 16 5.05 -6.81 -15.79
N GLU A 17 5.61 -6.25 -14.73
CA GLU A 17 5.74 -4.80 -14.52
C GLU A 17 4.59 -4.15 -13.73
N GLY A 18 4.01 -4.95 -12.83
CA GLY A 18 3.47 -4.46 -11.57
C GLY A 18 4.57 -3.77 -10.75
N ARG A 19 4.60 -2.44 -10.80
CA ARG A 19 5.12 -1.70 -9.66
C ARG A 19 4.00 -1.55 -8.64
N GLU A 20 3.61 -2.67 -8.06
CA GLU A 20 2.63 -2.66 -6.99
C GLU A 20 3.19 -1.78 -5.87
N GLY A 21 2.48 -0.73 -5.52
CA GLY A 21 2.84 0.04 -4.35
C GLY A 21 2.83 -0.86 -3.12
N TYR A 22 3.57 -0.46 -2.10
CA TYR A 22 3.65 -1.20 -0.86
C TYR A 22 3.48 -0.26 0.33
N ILE A 23 2.93 -0.82 1.40
CA ILE A 23 2.97 -0.21 2.73
C ILE A 23 4.01 -1.02 3.50
N TRP A 24 5.13 -0.38 3.82
CA TRP A 24 6.19 -0.99 4.60
C TRP A 24 6.15 -0.44 6.02
N PHE A 25 5.97 -1.29 7.02
CA PHE A 25 6.09 -0.89 8.42
C PHE A 25 7.56 -0.84 8.79
N ASN A 26 8.11 0.37 8.94
CA ASN A 26 9.50 0.57 9.29
C ASN A 26 9.76 0.29 10.76
N GLU A 27 8.82 0.66 11.62
CA GLU A 27 9.02 0.58 13.06
C GLU A 27 7.68 0.47 13.78
N ILE A 28 7.63 -0.40 14.79
CA ILE A 28 6.55 -0.46 15.77
C ILE A 28 7.16 -0.30 17.16
N GLN A 29 6.72 0.70 17.90
CA GLN A 29 7.09 0.91 19.30
C GLN A 29 5.81 0.94 20.13
N ALA A 30 5.65 -0.02 21.03
CA ALA A 30 4.49 -0.09 21.92
C ALA A 30 4.92 -0.32 23.37
N ASN A 31 4.24 0.36 24.29
CA ASN A 31 4.35 0.15 25.72
C ASN A 31 2.93 0.08 26.34
N ALA A 32 2.85 -0.09 27.66
CA ALA A 32 1.59 -0.25 28.38
C ALA A 32 0.61 0.92 28.21
N SER A 33 1.08 2.11 27.81
CA SER A 33 0.27 3.33 27.72
C SER A 33 0.20 3.96 26.33
N LYS A 34 1.11 3.61 25.40
CA LYS A 34 1.21 4.21 24.07
C LYS A 34 1.78 3.23 23.05
N ALA A 35 1.19 3.22 21.86
CA ALA A 35 1.75 2.58 20.67
C ALA A 35 2.00 3.63 19.58
N THR A 36 3.14 3.55 18.91
CA THR A 36 3.53 4.38 17.77
C THR A 36 3.98 3.44 16.65
N LEU A 37 3.35 3.58 15.49
CA LEU A 37 3.64 2.79 14.30
C LEU A 37 4.13 3.74 13.20
N LYS A 38 5.27 3.43 12.59
CA LYS A 38 5.79 4.15 11.43
C LYS A 38 5.71 3.26 10.21
N ALA A 39 5.03 3.75 9.19
CA ALA A 39 4.91 3.07 7.91
C ALA A 39 5.32 4.01 6.77
N SER A 40 6.07 3.48 5.82
CA SER A 40 6.37 4.11 4.54
C SER A 40 5.44 3.53 3.49
N ILE A 41 4.61 4.38 2.90
CA ILE A 41 3.83 4.03 1.72
C ILE A 41 4.63 4.46 0.51
N ARG A 42 4.82 3.55 -0.45
CA ARG A 42 5.43 3.89 -1.73
C ARG A 42 4.54 3.35 -2.82
N ASP A 43 4.05 4.24 -3.67
CA ASP A 43 3.23 3.87 -4.81
C ASP A 43 3.66 4.74 -6.00
N PHE A 44 3.45 4.21 -7.21
CA PHE A 44 3.70 4.95 -8.45
C PHE A 44 2.42 5.63 -8.95
N ASP A 45 1.26 5.19 -8.47
CA ASP A 45 -0.04 5.75 -8.79
C ASP A 45 -0.60 6.55 -7.60
N LEU A 46 -0.98 7.80 -7.89
CA LEU A 46 -1.55 8.71 -6.89
C LEU A 46 -2.89 8.22 -6.34
N THR A 47 -3.70 7.55 -7.16
CA THR A 47 -5.03 7.04 -6.77
C THR A 47 -4.88 5.91 -5.76
N SER A 48 -3.98 4.97 -6.07
CA SER A 48 -3.64 3.84 -5.19
C SER A 48 -3.00 4.32 -3.90
N PHE A 49 -2.13 5.32 -3.98
CA PHE A 49 -1.56 5.97 -2.80
C PHE A 49 -2.62 6.62 -1.91
N ALA A 50 -3.55 7.38 -2.50
CA ALA A 50 -4.66 8.01 -1.76
C ALA A 50 -5.58 6.97 -1.12
N ALA A 51 -5.91 5.88 -1.84
CA ALA A 51 -6.72 4.78 -1.32
C ALA A 51 -6.06 4.13 -0.09
N ARG A 52 -4.75 3.84 -0.16
CA ARG A 52 -3.98 3.28 0.98
C ARG A 52 -3.96 4.21 2.19
N LYS A 53 -3.82 5.52 1.97
CA LYS A 53 -3.93 6.52 3.05
C LYS A 53 -5.31 6.50 3.70
N GLN A 54 -6.36 6.45 2.89
CA GLN A 54 -7.73 6.38 3.38
C GLN A 54 -7.96 5.12 4.21
N GLN A 55 -7.39 3.98 3.83
CA GLN A 55 -7.45 2.76 4.64
C GLN A 55 -6.79 2.92 6.02
N LEU A 56 -5.62 3.57 6.08
CA LEU A 56 -4.94 3.85 7.36
C LEU A 56 -5.73 4.84 8.22
N GLN A 57 -6.32 5.86 7.60
CA GLN A 57 -7.18 6.83 8.26
C GLN A 57 -8.41 6.13 8.86
N GLN A 58 -9.09 5.29 8.06
CA GLN A 58 -10.24 4.52 8.52
C GLN A 58 -9.88 3.59 9.67
N ALA A 59 -8.74 2.89 9.60
CA ALA A 59 -8.27 2.05 10.68
C ALA A 59 -8.01 2.86 11.96
N ALA A 60 -7.46 4.08 11.85
CA ALA A 60 -7.27 4.96 13.00
C ALA A 60 -8.59 5.44 13.61
N GLU A 61 -9.58 5.77 12.77
CA GLU A 61 -10.93 6.14 13.20
C GLU A 61 -11.64 4.96 13.89
N ASP A 62 -11.54 3.76 13.33
CA ASP A 62 -12.08 2.55 13.94
C ASP A 62 -11.42 2.25 15.29
N LEU A 63 -10.11 2.46 15.40
CA LEU A 63 -9.40 2.36 16.69
C LEU A 63 -9.89 3.43 17.68
N ALA A 64 -10.08 4.67 17.23
CA ALA A 64 -10.57 5.75 18.07
C ALA A 64 -12.00 5.47 18.58
N ALA A 65 -12.86 4.93 17.72
CA ALA A 65 -14.23 4.54 18.06
C ALA A 65 -14.25 3.36 19.05
N ARG A 66 -13.34 2.39 18.90
CA ARG A 66 -13.23 1.24 19.81
C ARG A 66 -12.62 1.60 21.16
N TYR A 67 -11.75 2.60 21.22
CA TYR A 67 -11.03 3.01 22.43
C TYR A 67 -11.25 4.49 22.74
N PRO A 68 -12.46 4.90 23.17
CA PRO A 68 -12.78 6.32 23.44
C PRO A 68 -11.97 6.93 24.60
N THR A 69 -11.43 6.10 25.50
CA THR A 69 -10.53 6.53 26.58
C THR A 69 -9.07 6.68 26.13
N GLY A 70 -8.71 6.12 24.98
CA GLY A 70 -7.38 6.19 24.38
C GLY A 70 -7.30 7.32 23.36
N LYS A 71 -6.27 8.17 23.45
CA LYS A 71 -6.01 9.17 22.41
C LYS A 71 -5.37 8.49 21.21
N VAL A 72 -6.12 8.35 20.12
CA VAL A 72 -5.61 7.88 18.83
C VAL A 72 -5.30 9.08 17.96
N ASN A 73 -4.04 9.20 17.52
CA ASN A 73 -3.62 10.27 16.62
C ASN A 73 -2.89 9.66 15.43
N VAL A 74 -3.40 9.89 14.23
CA VAL A 74 -2.77 9.45 12.99
C VAL A 74 -2.19 10.67 12.28
N SER A 75 -0.95 10.57 11.82
CA SER A 75 -0.30 11.64 11.06
C SER A 75 0.36 11.00 9.85
N ILE A 76 -0.13 11.36 8.67
CA ILE A 76 0.37 10.87 7.40
C ILE A 76 1.08 12.03 6.72
N SER A 77 2.37 11.89 6.45
CA SER A 77 3.17 12.89 5.75
C SER A 77 3.47 12.39 4.33
N ASP A 78 2.83 13.01 3.34
CA ASP A 78 3.16 12.82 1.93
C ASP A 78 4.43 13.57 1.57
N THR A 79 5.54 12.86 1.44
CA THR A 79 6.72 13.42 0.76
C THR A 79 6.54 13.21 -0.75
N TYR A 80 5.87 14.15 -1.40
CA TYR A 80 5.85 14.21 -2.86
C TYR A 80 7.20 14.78 -3.34
N SER A 81 8.21 13.92 -3.46
CA SER A 81 9.40 14.30 -4.23
C SER A 81 8.94 14.47 -5.67
N ASN A 82 8.86 15.72 -6.12
CA ASN A 82 8.66 16.11 -7.50
C ASN A 82 9.52 15.22 -8.40
N ILE A 83 8.92 14.21 -9.01
CA ILE A 83 9.52 13.47 -10.10
C ILE A 83 9.40 14.40 -11.30
N SER A 84 10.19 15.48 -11.27
CA SER A 84 10.44 16.31 -12.43
C SER A 84 10.98 15.38 -13.49
N LYS A 85 10.18 15.20 -14.53
CA LYS A 85 10.50 14.41 -15.70
C LYS A 85 11.88 14.85 -16.18
N ARG A 86 12.89 14.01 -16.04
CA ARG A 86 14.09 14.14 -16.87
C ARG A 86 13.78 13.45 -18.19
N THR A 87 13.16 14.18 -19.08
CA THR A 87 13.06 13.83 -20.49
C THR A 87 13.18 15.12 -21.29
N GLY A 88 14.29 15.25 -22.00
CA GLY A 88 14.74 16.42 -22.75
C GLY A 88 16.24 16.58 -22.60
#